data_AF-H1G6B2-F1
#
_entry.id   AF-H1G6B2-F1
#
_cell.length_a   1.000
_cell.length_b   1.000
_cell.length_c   1.000
_cell.angle_alpha   90.00
_cell.angle_beta   90.00
_cell.angle_gamma   90.00
#
_symmetry.space_group_name_H-M   'P 1'
#
loop_
_entity.id
_entity.type
_entity.pdbx_description
1 polymer ?
#
loop_
_entity_poly.entity_id
_entity_poly.type
_entity_poly.pdbx_seq_one_letter_code
_entity_poly.pdbx_strand_id
1 'polypeptide(L)'
;MSRPILAGTLAMALLAAGTTAAADSRFGMAAKVGTTGLGLEGTVGLSERVNLRAGLYGFDYSKDFEEEGIDYDGDLKLRSAALLAD
;
A
#
# COMPACT_ATOMS: atom_id res chain seq x y z
N MET A 1 30.35 -4.11 -4.13
CA MET A 1 30.20 -4.05 -2.65
C MET A 1 29.85 -2.61 -2.32
N SER A 2 28.75 -2.21 -1.67
CA SER A 2 28.04 -2.76 -0.51
C SER A 2 26.66 -2.07 -0.44
N ARG A 3 25.56 -2.75 -0.76
CA ARG A 3 24.17 -2.23 -0.59
C ARG A 3 23.13 -3.21 0.00
N PRO A 4 23.45 -4.40 0.56
CA PRO A 4 22.39 -5.27 1.10
C PRO A 4 21.84 -4.79 2.45
N ILE A 5 22.63 -4.06 3.24
CA ILE A 5 22.24 -3.62 4.59
C ILE A 5 21.20 -2.50 4.54
N LEU A 6 21.29 -1.61 3.54
CA LEU A 6 20.35 -0.49 3.37
C LEU A 6 18.96 -0.95 2.88
N ALA A 7 18.91 -2.02 2.09
CA ALA A 7 17.65 -2.62 1.63
C ALA A 7 16.95 -3.38 2.77
N GLY A 8 17.73 -4.07 3.62
CA GLY A 8 17.20 -4.80 4.77
C GLY A 8 16.56 -3.89 5.83
N THR A 9 17.16 -2.73 6.12
CA THR A 9 16.58 -1.77 7.07
C THR A 9 15.30 -1.11 6.55
N LEU A 10 15.20 -0.85 5.24
CA LEU A 10 14.00 -0.27 4.62
C LEU A 10 12.82 -1.26 4.64
N ALA A 11 13.08 -2.55 4.38
CA ALA A 11 12.06 -3.59 4.45
C ALA A 11 11.51 -3.77 5.89
N MET A 12 12.38 -3.71 6.89
CA MET A 12 11.98 -3.86 8.30
C MET A 12 11.22 -2.63 8.83
N ALA A 13 11.55 -1.43 8.34
CA ALA A 13 10.79 -0.22 8.64
C ALA A 13 9.37 -0.24 8.02
N LEU A 14 9.21 -0.86 6.84
CA LEU A 14 7.92 -0.99 6.18
C LEU A 14 6.97 -1.95 6.92
N LEU A 15 7.49 -3.01 7.55
CA LEU A 15 6.69 -3.91 8.38
C LEU A 15 6.25 -3.27 9.71
N ALA A 16 7.04 -2.32 10.26
CA ALA A 16 6.72 -1.66 11.52
C ALA A 16 5.64 -0.56 11.40
N ALA A 17 5.38 -0.05 10.19
CA ALA A 17 4.42 1.03 9.97
C ALA A 17 2.94 0.59 9.98
N GLY A 18 2.66 -0.71 10.13
CA GLY A 18 1.32 -1.29 9.97
C GLY A 18 0.42 -1.29 11.21
N THR A 19 0.85 -0.78 12.36
CA THR A 19 0.05 -0.80 13.60
C THR A 19 -0.26 0.59 14.13
N THR A 20 -1.19 1.29 13.47
CA THR A 20 -1.88 2.40 14.11
C THR A 20 -3.02 1.84 14.97
N ALA A 21 -2.67 1.32 16.15
CA ALA A 21 -3.65 1.00 17.18
C ALA A 21 -4.23 2.32 17.73
N ALA A 22 -5.28 2.83 17.09
CA ALA A 22 -6.08 3.93 17.63
C ALA A 22 -6.96 3.38 18.76
N ALA A 23 -6.38 3.25 19.95
CA ALA A 23 -6.97 2.51 21.08
C ALA A 23 -8.21 3.15 21.72
N ASP A 24 -8.79 4.23 21.19
CA ASP A 24 -10.00 4.86 21.77
C ASP A 24 -10.90 5.60 20.76
N SER A 25 -10.58 5.52 19.47
CA SER A 25 -11.31 6.25 18.42
C SER A 25 -12.13 5.28 17.60
N ARG A 26 -13.47 5.39 17.63
CA ARG A 26 -14.36 4.64 16.71
C ARG A 26 -14.17 5.01 15.23
N PHE A 27 -13.26 5.92 14.93
CA PHE A 27 -12.90 6.33 13.59
C PHE A 27 -11.38 6.47 13.48
N GLY A 28 -10.82 5.97 12.38
CA GLY A 28 -9.40 6.09 12.07
C GLY A 28 -9.18 6.27 10.58
N MET A 29 -8.10 6.94 10.22
CA MET A 29 -7.63 7.04 8.84
C MET A 29 -6.15 6.67 8.80
N ALA A 30 -5.74 5.97 7.74
CA ALA A 30 -4.37 5.54 7.53
C ALA A 30 -3.97 5.71 6.07
N ALA A 31 -2.69 5.98 5.83
CA ALA A 31 -2.08 5.79 4.53
C ALA A 31 -1.44 4.40 4.49
N LYS A 32 -1.53 3.72 3.35
CA LYS A 32 -0.94 2.41 3.11
C LYS A 32 0.01 2.48 1.93
N VAL A 33 1.08 1.70 2.00
CA VAL A 33 1.95 1.39 0.88
C VAL A 33 2.05 -0.12 0.75
N GLY A 34 1.95 -0.63 -0.47
CA GLY A 34 1.99 -2.06 -0.76
C GLY A 34 2.23 -2.36 -2.23
N THR A 35 2.03 -3.62 -2.63
CA THR A 35 2.21 -4.06 -4.02
C THR A 35 1.21 -3.45 -4.98
N THR A 36 0.03 -3.04 -4.47
CA THR A 36 -0.96 -2.26 -5.21
C THR A 36 -0.67 -0.75 -5.18
N GLY A 37 0.53 -0.36 -4.77
CA GLY A 37 0.98 1.03 -4.68
C GLY A 37 0.58 1.72 -3.38
N LEU A 38 0.30 3.01 -3.49
CA LEU A 38 -0.10 3.87 -2.37
C LEU A 38 -1.61 3.87 -2.23
N GLY A 39 -2.11 4.02 -1.01
CA GLY A 39 -3.54 4.09 -0.76
C GLY A 39 -3.90 4.77 0.54
N LEU A 40 -5.19 5.03 0.68
CA LEU A 40 -5.80 5.57 1.90
C LEU A 40 -6.85 4.59 2.39
N GLU A 41 -6.88 4.37 3.70
CA GLU A 41 -7.85 3.53 4.38
C GLU A 41 -8.58 4.34 5.45
N GLY A 42 -9.89 4.19 5.53
CA GLY A 42 -10.73 4.67 6.63
C GLY A 42 -11.30 3.49 7.40
N THR A 43 -11.27 3.55 8.73
CA THR A 43 -11.78 2.52 9.62
C THR A 43 -12.83 3.11 10.55
N VAL A 44 -13.94 2.40 10.74
CA VAL A 44 -15.01 2.73 11.69
C VAL A 44 -15.23 1.54 12.62
N GLY A 45 -15.13 1.76 13.93
CA GLY A 45 -15.49 0.78 14.94
C GLY A 45 -17.01 0.72 15.10
N LEU A 46 -17.62 -0.39 14.67
CA LEU A 46 -19.05 -0.63 14.81
C LEU A 46 -19.39 -1.11 16.24
N SER A 47 -18.49 -1.89 16.85
CA SER A 47 -18.58 -2.40 18.22
C SER A 47 -17.16 -2.60 18.79
N GLU A 48 -17.03 -2.94 20.07
CA GLU A 48 -15.73 -3.23 20.72
C GLU A 48 -14.97 -4.39 20.06
N ARG A 49 -15.67 -5.24 19.29
CA ARG A 49 -15.12 -6.43 18.64
C ARG A 49 -15.26 -6.41 17.11
N VAL A 50 -15.80 -5.35 16.52
CA VAL A 50 -16.06 -5.31 15.07
C VAL A 50 -15.71 -3.93 14.53
N ASN A 51 -14.79 -3.91 13.57
CA ASN A 51 -14.47 -2.75 12.76
C ASN A 51 -14.85 -2.98 11.31
N LEU A 52 -15.26 -1.89 10.66
CA LEU A 52 -15.46 -1.82 9.23
C LEU A 52 -14.39 -0.92 8.64
N ARG A 53 -13.69 -1.40 7.62
CA ARG A 53 -12.61 -0.66 6.97
C ARG A 53 -12.83 -0.60 5.47
N ALA A 54 -12.69 0.58 4.90
CA ALA A 54 -12.73 0.81 3.47
C ALA A 54 -11.42 1.45 2.99
N GLY A 55 -10.93 1.06 1.82
CA GLY A 55 -9.68 1.56 1.28
C GLY A 55 -9.68 1.70 -0.23
N LEU A 56 -8.91 2.66 -0.72
CA LEU A 56 -8.63 2.88 -2.15
C LEU A 56 -7.11 2.87 -2.36
N TYR A 57 -6.65 2.18 -3.40
CA TYR A 57 -5.24 1.98 -3.71
C TYR A 57 -4.97 2.25 -5.19
N GLY A 58 -3.81 2.83 -5.48
CA GLY A 58 -3.36 3.17 -6.83
C GLY A 58 -1.87 2.93 -7.02
N PHE A 59 -1.53 2.36 -8.18
CA PHE A 59 -0.15 2.21 -8.65
C PHE A 59 -0.10 2.48 -10.15
N ASP A 60 0.75 3.43 -10.55
CA ASP A 60 1.01 3.73 -11.95
C ASP A 60 2.51 3.59 -12.21
N TYR A 61 2.88 2.70 -13.14
CA TYR A 61 4.26 2.46 -13.57
C TYR A 61 4.30 2.33 -15.09
N SER A 62 5.06 3.21 -15.73
CA SER A 62 5.30 3.19 -17.18
C SER A 62 6.78 2.91 -17.43
N LYS A 63 7.07 2.04 -18.39
CA LYS A 63 8.43 1.71 -18.79
C LYS A 63 8.52 1.51 -20.29
N ASP A 64 9.39 2.31 -20.90
CA ASP A 64 9.72 2.22 -22.31
C ASP A 64 11.00 1.39 -22.44
N PHE A 65 11.02 0.43 -23.37
CA PHE A 65 12.22 -0.34 -23.68
C PHE A 65 12.36 -0.57 -25.19
N GLU A 66 13.58 -0.39 -25.68
CA GLU A 66 13.94 -0.59 -27.08
C GLU A 66 14.72 -1.91 -27.20
N GLU A 67 14.23 -2.85 -28.01
CA GLU A 67 14.91 -4.12 -28.28
C GLU A 67 14.90 -4.36 -29.79
N GLU A 68 16.09 -4.59 -30.37
CA GLU A 68 16.29 -4.80 -31.82
C GLU A 68 15.71 -3.68 -32.71
N GLY A 69 15.66 -2.43 -32.21
CA GLY A 69 15.14 -1.27 -32.94
C GLY A 69 13.61 -1.19 -32.98
N ILE A 70 12.93 -1.97 -32.14
CA ILE A 70 11.48 -1.88 -31.91
C ILE A 70 11.27 -1.27 -30.52
N ASP A 71 10.54 -0.15 -30.49
CA ASP A 71 10.12 0.52 -29.26
C ASP A 71 8.91 -0.19 -28.65
N TYR A 72 9.02 -0.55 -27.37
CA TYR A 72 7.94 -1.13 -26.59
C TYR A 72 7.59 -0.23 -25.40
N ASP A 73 6.36 0.27 -25.40
CA ASP A 73 5.80 1.05 -24.29
C ASP A 73 4.99 0.14 -23.37
N GLY A 74 5.46 -0.08 -22.15
CA GLY A 74 4.80 -0.90 -21.13
C GLY A 74 4.13 -0.04 -20.07
N ASP A 75 2.79 0.01 -20.07
CA ASP A 75 1.97 0.74 -19.09
C ASP A 75 1.30 -0.22 -18.09
N LEU A 76 1.64 -0.11 -16.80
CA LEU A 76 0.98 -0.82 -15.71
C LEU A 76 0.24 0.16 -14.79
N LYS A 77 -1.10 0.08 -14.80
CA LYS A 77 -1.99 0.91 -13.98
C LYS A 77 -2.89 0.01 -13.14
N LEU A 78 -2.66 -0.04 -11.84
CA LEU A 78 -3.46 -0.81 -10.88
C LEU A 78 -4.31 0.14 -10.05
N ARG A 79 -5.62 -0.12 -10.01
CA ARG A 79 -6.57 0.58 -9.14
C ARG A 79 -7.40 -0.45 -8.41
N SER A 80 -7.44 -0.34 -7.10
CA SER A 80 -8.13 -1.30 -6.24
C SER A 80 -8.95 -0.57 -5.18
N ALA A 81 -10.08 -1.16 -4.83
CA ALA A 81 -10.88 -0.77 -3.68
C ALA A 81 -11.08 -1.99 -2.79
N ALA A 82 -11.10 -1.79 -1.48
CA ALA A 82 -11.36 -2.85 -0.51
C ALA A 82 -12.41 -2.42 0.51
N LEU A 83 -13.20 -3.39 0.94
CA LEU A 83 -14.08 -3.29 2.10
C LEU A 83 -13.83 -4.53 2.96
N LEU A 84 -13.47 -4.30 4.22
CA LEU A 84 -13.02 -5.33 5.17
C LEU A 84 -13.84 -5.19 6.45
N ALA A 85 -14.18 -6.32 7.06
CA ALA A 85 -14.72 -6.39 8.40
C ALA A 85 -13.77 -7.24 9.25
N ASP A 86 -13.29 -6.67 10.35
CA ASP A 86 -12.33 -7.29 11.29
C ASP A 86 -12.80 -7.23 12.74
#